data_AF-A0A4S8KNU6-F1
#
_entry.id   AF-A0A4S8KNU6-F1
#
_cell.length_a   1.000
_cell.length_b   1.000
_cell.length_c   1.000
_cell.angle_alpha   90.00
_cell.angle_beta   90.00
_cell.angle_gamma   90.00
#
_symmetry.space_group_name_H-M   'P 1'
#
loop_
_entity.id
_entity.type
_entity.pdbx_description
1 polymer ?
#
loop_
_entity_poly.entity_id
_entity_poly.type
_entity_poly.pdbx_seq_one_letter_code
_entity_poly.pdbx_strand_id
1 'polypeptide(L)'
;MMLLPLILLTVHLSSAYAVEVIKNRGSLHVVNKKLAPDGFLRDTVAAGSNPLSANTPGPIIQGNKGDHFSINVIDELADSTMSRDTSIHWHGLLQHGTNWADGP
;
A
#
# COMPACT_ATOMS: atom_id res chain seq x y z
N MET A 1 16.77 -46.23 -30.51
CA MET A 1 17.52 -45.04 -30.08
C MET A 1 16.52 -43.92 -29.84
N MET A 2 16.39 -43.48 -28.56
CA MET A 2 15.84 -42.21 -28.06
C MET A 2 14.36 -41.94 -28.41
N LEU A 3 13.33 -42.17 -27.56
CA LEU A 3 13.09 -41.69 -26.19
C LEU A 3 13.48 -40.22 -25.95
N LEU A 4 12.55 -39.31 -26.19
CA LEU A 4 12.48 -38.04 -25.46
C LEU A 4 11.01 -37.60 -25.36
N PRO A 5 10.31 -37.85 -24.23
CA PRO A 5 8.95 -37.39 -24.06
C PRO A 5 8.95 -35.90 -23.69
N LEU A 6 8.02 -35.22 -24.33
CA LEU A 6 7.53 -33.87 -24.08
C LEU A 6 7.19 -33.68 -22.59
N ILE A 7 8.09 -33.06 -21.81
CA ILE A 7 7.75 -32.49 -20.50
C ILE A 7 8.16 -31.01 -20.54
N LEU A 8 7.33 -30.20 -21.18
CA LEU A 8 7.31 -28.76 -20.92
C LEU A 8 6.42 -28.58 -19.68
N LEU A 9 7.05 -28.61 -18.51
CA LEU A 9 6.45 -28.30 -17.22
C LEU A 9 5.96 -26.84 -17.27
N THR A 10 4.69 -26.63 -17.60
CA THR A 10 4.02 -25.35 -17.42
C THR A 10 3.90 -25.10 -15.92
N VAL A 11 4.90 -24.41 -15.35
CA VAL A 11 4.75 -23.75 -14.05
C VAL A 11 3.67 -22.70 -14.23
N HIS A 12 2.42 -23.06 -13.94
CA HIS A 12 1.39 -22.09 -13.64
C HIS A 12 1.83 -21.39 -12.36
N LEU A 13 2.56 -20.29 -12.54
CA LEU A 13 2.92 -19.39 -11.48
C LEU A 13 1.60 -18.74 -11.03
N SER A 14 0.94 -19.36 -10.05
CA SER A 14 -0.17 -18.78 -9.34
C SER A 14 0.35 -17.49 -8.68
N SER A 15 0.18 -16.35 -9.34
CA SER A 15 0.39 -15.06 -8.70
C SER A 15 -0.73 -14.89 -7.68
N ALA A 16 -0.53 -15.45 -6.48
CA ALA A 16 -1.27 -14.99 -5.32
C ALA A 16 -0.86 -13.52 -5.13
N TYR A 17 -1.74 -12.59 -5.47
CA TYR A 17 -1.59 -11.20 -5.05
C TYR A 17 -1.66 -11.22 -3.53
N ALA A 18 -0.50 -11.22 -2.87
CA ALA A 18 -0.44 -11.04 -1.44
C ALA A 18 -1.02 -9.66 -1.15
N VAL A 19 -2.06 -9.62 -0.32
CA VAL A 19 -2.52 -8.35 0.23
C VAL A 19 -1.37 -7.79 1.07
N GLU A 20 -0.94 -6.59 0.75
CA GLU A 20 0.10 -5.92 1.51
C GLU A 20 -0.45 -5.53 2.88
N VAL A 21 0.27 -5.90 3.95
CA VAL A 21 -0.13 -5.64 5.33
C VAL A 21 0.99 -4.93 6.07
N ILE A 22 0.69 -3.75 6.62
CA ILE A 22 1.51 -3.09 7.63
C ILE A 22 0.91 -3.46 8.99
N LYS A 23 1.73 -3.93 9.93
CA LYS A 23 1.26 -4.25 11.29
C LYS A 23 1.07 -2.98 12.12
N ASN A 24 1.03 -3.09 13.44
CA ASN A 24 0.94 -1.92 14.32
C ASN A 24 2.18 -1.00 14.26
N ARG A 25 3.30 -1.43 13.67
CA ARG A 25 4.47 -0.60 13.40
C ARG A 25 4.98 -0.79 11.98
N GLY A 26 5.31 0.30 11.31
CA GLY A 26 5.90 0.27 9.97
C GLY A 26 5.86 1.63 9.28
N SER A 27 6.38 1.68 8.06
CA SER A 27 6.32 2.87 7.21
C SER A 27 5.15 2.78 6.22
N LEU A 28 4.50 3.91 5.98
CA LEU A 28 3.49 4.10 4.95
C LEU A 28 4.02 5.15 3.97
N HIS A 29 4.46 4.71 2.81
CA HIS A 29 4.92 5.58 1.74
C HIS A 29 3.72 6.10 0.96
N VAL A 30 3.65 7.43 0.76
CA VAL A 30 2.60 8.10 -0.02
C VAL A 30 3.26 8.68 -1.26
N VAL A 31 2.87 8.17 -2.43
CA VAL A 31 3.57 8.44 -3.71
C VAL A 31 2.59 8.79 -4.82
N ASN A 32 3.05 9.54 -5.82
CA ASN A 32 2.31 9.65 -7.08
C ASN A 32 2.57 8.38 -7.91
N LYS A 33 1.50 7.76 -8.45
CA LYS A 33 1.61 6.55 -9.28
C LYS A 33 0.54 6.52 -10.36
N LYS A 34 0.90 6.07 -11.57
CA LYS A 34 -0.09 5.83 -12.64
C LYS A 34 -0.76 4.49 -12.43
N LEU A 35 -2.08 4.49 -12.28
CA LEU A 35 -2.90 3.30 -12.06
C LEU A 35 -4.13 3.32 -12.99
N ALA A 36 -4.70 2.14 -13.26
CA ALA A 36 -5.84 1.95 -14.16
C ALA A 36 -6.90 1.01 -13.55
N PRO A 37 -7.50 1.36 -12.40
CA PRO A 37 -8.46 0.49 -11.70
C PRO A 37 -9.72 0.18 -12.53
N ASP A 38 -10.04 1.03 -13.51
CA ASP A 38 -11.16 0.88 -14.43
C ASP A 38 -10.71 0.67 -15.90
N GLY A 39 -9.45 0.31 -16.11
CA GLY A 39 -8.86 0.11 -17.44
C GLY A 39 -8.32 1.37 -18.11
N PHE A 40 -8.48 2.57 -17.51
CA PHE A 40 -7.91 3.82 -18.02
C PHE A 40 -6.82 4.37 -17.11
N LEU A 41 -5.62 4.54 -17.67
CA LEU A 41 -4.45 5.01 -16.93
C LEU A 41 -4.59 6.48 -16.55
N ARG A 42 -4.42 6.80 -15.27
CA ARG A 42 -4.40 8.17 -14.74
C ARG A 42 -3.38 8.31 -13.61
N ASP A 43 -2.92 9.53 -13.38
CA ASP A 43 -2.11 9.87 -12.22
C ASP A 43 -2.97 9.75 -10.94
N THR A 44 -2.40 9.16 -9.89
CA THR A 44 -3.07 8.94 -8.61
C THR A 44 -2.12 9.22 -7.46
N VAL A 45 -2.68 9.46 -6.28
CA VAL A 45 -1.98 9.34 -4.99
C VAL A 45 -2.23 7.92 -4.48
N ALA A 46 -1.16 7.19 -4.20
CA ALA A 46 -1.18 5.80 -3.78
C ALA A 46 -0.36 5.60 -2.50
N ALA A 47 -0.72 4.58 -1.71
CA ALA A 47 -0.01 4.27 -0.48
C ALA A 47 0.48 2.81 -0.45
N GLY A 48 1.62 2.55 0.17
CA GLY A 48 2.25 1.21 0.26
C GLY A 48 3.27 1.11 1.40
N SER A 49 3.73 -0.10 1.73
CA SER A 49 4.87 -0.28 2.65
C SER A 49 6.21 0.14 2.04
N ASN A 50 6.24 0.31 0.71
CA ASN A 50 7.32 0.91 -0.05
C ASN A 50 6.74 1.57 -1.34
N PRO A 51 7.52 2.40 -2.05
CA PRO A 51 7.04 3.10 -3.24
C PRO A 51 6.59 2.18 -4.38
N LEU A 52 7.19 0.99 -4.51
CA LEU A 52 6.91 0.07 -5.62
C LEU A 52 5.58 -0.68 -5.41
N SER A 53 5.26 -1.04 -4.17
CA SER A 53 4.01 -1.73 -3.83
C SER A 53 2.80 -0.81 -3.73
N ALA A 54 3.02 0.52 -3.64
CA ALA A 54 1.96 1.49 -3.44
C ALA A 54 0.78 1.32 -4.41
N ASN A 55 -0.45 1.36 -3.88
CA ASN A 55 -1.67 1.16 -4.65
C ASN A 55 -2.83 2.01 -4.10
N THR A 56 -3.96 2.01 -4.80
CA THR A 56 -5.23 2.55 -4.33
C THR A 56 -6.36 1.56 -4.67
N PRO A 57 -6.96 0.87 -3.67
CA PRO A 57 -6.74 1.01 -2.23
C PRO A 57 -5.31 0.66 -1.77
N GLY A 58 -4.84 1.36 -0.74
CA GLY A 58 -3.53 1.12 -0.12
C GLY A 58 -3.48 -0.18 0.72
N PRO A 59 -2.37 -0.44 1.41
CA PRO A 59 -2.19 -1.65 2.21
C PRO A 59 -3.16 -1.71 3.39
N ILE A 60 -3.44 -2.93 3.86
CA ILE A 60 -4.16 -3.10 5.12
C ILE A 60 -3.22 -2.73 6.27
N ILE A 61 -3.66 -1.85 7.16
CA ILE A 61 -2.99 -1.60 8.44
C ILE A 61 -3.72 -2.41 9.51
N GLN A 62 -3.01 -3.32 10.16
CA GLN A 62 -3.60 -4.31 11.08
C GLN A 62 -2.87 -4.35 12.43
N GLY A 63 -3.65 -4.44 13.50
CA GLY A 63 -3.16 -4.76 14.84
C GLY A 63 -4.27 -5.41 15.67
N ASN A 64 -3.97 -5.65 16.94
CA ASN A 64 -4.93 -6.15 17.92
C ASN A 64 -5.43 -5.01 18.82
N LYS A 65 -6.55 -5.24 19.50
CA LYS A 65 -7.05 -4.31 20.52
C LYS A 65 -6.00 -4.12 21.61
N GLY A 66 -5.70 -2.86 21.93
CA GLY A 66 -4.71 -2.48 22.94
C GLY A 66 -3.30 -2.28 22.39
N ASP A 67 -3.05 -2.58 21.11
CA ASP A 67 -1.77 -2.30 20.48
C ASP A 67 -1.52 -0.79 20.36
N HIS A 68 -0.28 -0.39 20.58
CA HIS A 68 0.18 0.95 20.22
C HIS A 68 0.57 0.97 18.74
N PHE A 69 -0.05 1.85 17.97
CA PHE A 69 0.29 2.05 16.57
C PHE A 69 1.41 3.08 16.42
N SER A 70 2.38 2.81 15.56
CA SER A 70 3.45 3.72 15.20
C SER A 70 3.70 3.56 13.70
N ILE A 71 2.94 4.33 12.93
CA ILE A 71 3.00 4.33 11.48
C ILE A 71 3.75 5.58 11.04
N ASN A 72 4.93 5.39 10.45
CA ASN A 72 5.72 6.48 9.91
C ASN A 72 5.23 6.80 8.50
N VAL A 73 4.50 7.91 8.35
CA VAL A 73 4.06 8.37 7.02
C VAL A 73 5.22 9.07 6.34
N ILE A 74 5.61 8.59 5.16
CA ILE A 74 6.68 9.16 4.34
C ILE A 74 6.03 9.76 3.10
N ASP A 75 6.01 11.09 3.04
CA ASP A 75 5.48 11.83 1.90
C ASP A 75 6.54 11.96 0.80
N GLU A 76 6.25 11.38 -0.36
CA GLU A 76 7.09 11.43 -1.56
C GLU A 76 6.29 12.00 -2.75
N LEU A 77 5.24 12.78 -2.49
CA LEU A 77 4.44 13.44 -3.51
C LEU A 77 5.25 14.55 -4.20
N ALA A 78 5.36 14.46 -5.52
CA ALA A 78 6.17 15.37 -6.33
C ALA A 78 5.40 15.97 -7.53
N ASP A 79 4.28 15.38 -7.94
CA ASP A 79 3.45 15.89 -9.02
C ASP A 79 2.79 17.23 -8.63
N SER A 80 3.07 18.30 -9.40
CA SER A 80 2.49 19.63 -9.18
C SER A 80 1.01 19.74 -9.58
N THR A 81 0.47 18.77 -10.32
CA THR A 81 -0.94 18.78 -10.73
C THR A 81 -1.86 18.23 -9.65
N MET A 82 -1.29 17.65 -8.59
CA MET A 82 -1.96 17.19 -7.38
C MET A 82 -1.36 17.89 -6.16
N SER A 83 -2.03 17.82 -4.99
CA SER A 83 -1.43 18.30 -3.74
C SER A 83 -0.16 17.51 -3.42
N ARG A 84 0.90 18.23 -3.03
CA ARG A 84 2.17 17.65 -2.57
C ARG A 84 2.29 17.54 -1.05
N ASP A 85 1.37 18.16 -0.33
CA ASP A 85 1.25 18.02 1.10
C ASP A 85 0.23 16.93 1.43
N THR A 86 0.46 16.18 2.50
CA THR A 86 -0.47 15.16 2.98
C THR A 86 -0.60 15.11 4.50
N SER A 87 -1.77 14.68 4.96
CA SER A 87 -2.05 14.28 6.35
C SER A 87 -3.01 13.10 6.31
N ILE A 88 -2.83 12.13 7.23
CA ILE A 88 -3.59 10.88 7.24
C ILE A 88 -4.46 10.81 8.49
N HIS A 89 -5.77 10.70 8.29
CA HIS A 89 -6.72 10.46 9.37
C HIS A 89 -6.97 8.97 9.59
N TRP A 90 -6.85 8.52 10.84
CA TRP A 90 -7.09 7.14 11.26
C TRP A 90 -8.56 6.94 11.61
N HIS A 91 -9.41 6.92 10.58
CA HIS A 91 -10.86 6.96 10.72
C HIS A 91 -11.41 5.92 11.71
N GLY A 92 -12.10 6.40 12.75
CA GLY A 92 -12.73 5.58 13.78
C GLY A 92 -11.90 5.37 15.06
N LEU A 93 -10.65 5.83 15.11
CA LEU A 93 -9.88 5.87 16.36
C LEU A 93 -10.29 7.07 17.22
N LEU A 94 -10.46 6.86 18.52
CA LEU A 94 -10.86 7.91 19.46
C LEU A 94 -9.76 8.95 19.74
N GLN A 95 -8.48 8.59 19.51
CA GLN A 95 -7.30 9.44 19.76
C GLN A 95 -7.27 10.12 21.14
N HIS A 96 -7.77 9.46 22.19
CA HIS A 96 -7.78 10.00 23.55
C HIS A 96 -6.36 10.20 24.09
N GLY A 97 -5.97 11.46 24.33
CA GLY A 97 -4.60 11.84 24.71
C GLY A 97 -3.62 11.96 23.54
N THR A 98 -4.05 11.66 22.31
CA THR A 98 -3.24 11.69 21.08
C THR A 98 -3.94 12.46 19.94
N ASN A 99 -4.72 13.51 20.26
CA ASN A 99 -5.44 14.31 19.26
C ASN A 99 -4.51 14.92 18.19
N TRP A 100 -3.25 15.22 18.53
CA TRP A 100 -2.24 15.68 17.57
C TRP A 100 -1.94 14.66 16.44
N ALA A 101 -2.32 13.39 16.63
CA ALA A 101 -2.16 12.32 15.64
C ALA A 101 -3.45 12.01 14.89
N ASP A 102 -4.50 12.84 15.01
CA ASP A 102 -5.80 12.58 14.39
C ASP A 102 -5.82 12.83 12.88
N GLY A 103 -5.06 13.81 12.39
CA GLY A 103 -4.92 14.12 10.97
C GLY A 103 -5.44 15.51 10.60
N PRO A 104 -6.74 15.81 10.80
CA PRO A 104 -7.31 17.14 10.61
C PRO A 104 -6.90 18.16 11.69
#